data_AF-A0A2D8MMK8-F1
#
_entry.id   AF-A0A2D8MMK8-F1
#
_cell.length_a   1.000
_cell.length_b   1.000
_cell.length_c   1.000
_cell.angle_alpha   90.00
_cell.angle_beta   90.00
_cell.angle_gamma   90.00
#
_symmetry.space_group_name_H-M   'P 1'
#
loop_
_entity.id
_entity.type
_entity.pdbx_description
1 polymer ?
#
loop_
_entity_poly.entity_id
_entity_poly.type
_entity_poly.pdbx_seq_one_letter_code
_entity_poly.pdbx_strand_id
1 'polypeptide(L)'
;MVTRGKSRRSTKRKAPKRKAVKRKAPKRKAVKRKAPKRKAKTPRKPRYSLLITQSQRNSRDFKAVVLKNNKVVGEPRKIIASKISTTSSNIINYARRKRVNLSKAWDAVA
;
A
#
# COMPACT_ATOMS: atom_id res chain seq x y z
N MET A 1 35.61 48.10 87.25
CA MET A 1 34.49 47.84 88.18
C MET A 1 33.19 48.28 87.51
N VAL A 2 32.13 47.49 87.67
CA VAL A 2 30.93 47.34 86.81
C VAL A 2 30.07 48.58 86.65
N THR A 3 29.51 48.83 85.45
CA THR A 3 28.12 49.32 85.29
C THR A 3 27.44 48.81 84.01
N ARG A 4 26.19 48.37 84.18
CA ARG A 4 25.25 47.80 83.21
C ARG A 4 24.66 48.88 82.28
N GLY A 5 24.23 48.50 81.08
CA GLY A 5 23.07 49.19 80.48
C GLY A 5 22.76 48.99 79.00
N LYS A 6 21.50 48.59 78.76
CA LYS A 6 20.63 48.84 77.59
C LYS A 6 20.70 47.92 76.36
N SER A 7 19.84 46.90 76.44
CA SER A 7 18.91 46.39 75.43
C SER A 7 18.87 47.11 74.07
N ARG A 8 19.08 46.36 72.99
CA ARG A 8 18.65 46.72 71.63
C ARG A 8 17.74 45.63 71.06
N ARG A 9 16.47 46.01 70.95
CA ARG A 9 15.34 45.33 70.32
C ARG A 9 15.67 45.01 68.86
N SER A 10 15.70 43.74 68.45
CA SER A 10 15.82 43.36 67.04
C SER A 10 14.47 42.95 66.48
N THR A 11 13.99 43.71 65.50
CA THR A 11 12.74 43.53 64.76
C THR A 11 12.90 42.38 63.75
N LYS A 12 12.28 41.23 64.00
CA LYS A 12 12.24 40.12 63.03
C LYS A 12 11.21 40.40 61.92
N ARG A 13 11.71 40.65 60.72
CA ARG A 13 10.97 40.85 59.45
C ARG A 13 10.05 39.67 59.12
N LYS A 14 8.80 39.94 58.71
CA LYS A 14 7.90 38.92 58.13
C LYS A 14 8.29 38.64 56.68
N ALA A 15 8.49 37.36 56.34
CA ALA A 15 8.76 36.91 54.97
C ALA A 15 7.46 36.86 54.13
N PRO A 16 7.48 37.18 52.82
CA PRO A 16 6.30 37.09 51.98
C PRO A 16 5.99 35.63 51.61
N LYS A 17 4.72 35.22 51.77
CA LYS A 17 4.23 33.89 51.36
C LYS A 17 4.16 33.79 49.83
N ARG A 18 4.91 32.86 49.23
CA ARG A 18 4.77 32.51 47.81
C ARG A 18 3.47 31.73 47.58
N LYS A 19 2.60 32.19 46.67
CA LYS A 19 1.46 31.40 46.18
C LYS A 19 1.88 30.59 44.95
N ALA A 20 1.80 29.26 45.05
CA ALA A 20 1.99 28.38 43.91
C ALA A 20 0.71 28.32 43.06
N VAL A 21 0.78 28.79 41.82
CA VAL A 21 -0.32 28.68 40.85
C VAL A 21 -0.29 27.27 40.23
N LYS A 22 -1.31 26.45 40.52
CA LYS A 22 -1.50 25.14 39.87
C LYS A 22 -1.93 25.33 38.42
N ARG A 23 -1.10 24.97 37.44
CA ARG A 23 -1.50 24.86 36.03
C ARG A 23 -2.17 23.51 35.80
N LYS A 24 -3.42 23.48 35.31
CA LYS A 24 -4.06 22.24 34.83
C LYS A 24 -3.64 22.00 33.38
N ALA A 25 -3.11 20.80 33.09
CA ALA A 25 -2.77 20.38 31.74
C ALA A 25 -4.05 20.02 30.93
N PRO A 26 -4.13 20.35 29.64
CA PRO A 26 -5.28 19.99 28.81
C PRO A 26 -5.25 18.49 28.50
N LYS A 27 -6.36 17.79 28.78
CA LYS A 27 -6.53 16.38 28.43
C LYS A 27 -6.67 16.25 26.91
N ARG A 28 -5.66 15.70 26.24
CA ARG A 28 -5.76 15.32 24.80
C ARG A 28 -6.68 14.11 24.65
N LYS A 29 -7.80 14.27 23.93
CA LYS A 29 -8.66 13.15 23.50
C LYS A 29 -8.10 12.59 22.19
N ALA A 30 -7.57 11.36 22.23
CA ALA A 30 -7.20 10.65 21.02
C ALA A 30 -8.47 10.12 20.33
N VAL A 31 -8.78 10.67 19.14
CA VAL A 31 -9.86 10.15 18.30
C VAL A 31 -9.38 8.83 17.68
N LYS A 32 -9.90 7.70 18.16
CA LYS A 32 -9.67 6.39 17.54
C LYS A 32 -10.41 6.35 16.19
N ARG A 33 -9.71 6.62 15.08
CA ARG A 33 -10.25 6.39 13.73
C ARG A 33 -10.39 4.88 13.53
N LYS A 34 -11.62 4.37 13.42
CA LYS A 34 -11.84 2.97 13.03
C LYS A 34 -11.41 2.80 11.57
N ALA A 35 -10.47 1.89 11.32
CA ALA A 35 -10.09 1.51 9.97
C ALA A 35 -11.32 0.90 9.25
N PRO A 36 -11.59 1.27 7.99
CA PRO A 36 -12.66 0.65 7.25
C PRO A 36 -12.35 -0.84 7.08
N LYS A 37 -13.25 -1.71 7.55
CA LYS A 37 -13.20 -3.14 7.25
C LYS A 37 -13.32 -3.32 5.74
N ARG A 38 -12.20 -3.46 5.03
CA ARG A 38 -12.20 -3.87 3.62
C ARG A 38 -12.74 -5.31 3.58
N LYS A 39 -14.02 -5.47 3.23
CA LYS A 39 -14.55 -6.79 2.86
C LYS A 39 -13.70 -7.29 1.68
N ALA A 40 -13.14 -8.49 1.82
CA ALA A 40 -12.44 -9.15 0.73
C ALA A 40 -13.43 -9.29 -0.43
N LYS A 41 -13.20 -8.54 -1.51
CA LYS A 41 -13.95 -8.75 -2.76
C LYS A 41 -13.48 -10.08 -3.31
N THR A 42 -14.42 -10.97 -3.64
CA THR A 42 -14.10 -12.17 -4.41
C THR A 42 -13.30 -11.76 -5.66
N PRO A 43 -12.22 -12.48 -6.01
CA PRO A 43 -11.42 -12.12 -7.16
C PRO A 43 -12.31 -12.14 -8.40
N ARG A 44 -12.55 -10.97 -8.98
CA ARG A 44 -13.28 -10.86 -10.23
C ARG A 44 -12.41 -11.52 -11.30
N LYS A 45 -13.02 -12.40 -12.09
CA LYS A 45 -12.36 -13.00 -13.27
C LYS A 45 -11.76 -11.87 -14.13
N PRO A 46 -10.56 -12.07 -14.69
CA PRO A 46 -9.93 -11.05 -15.50
C PRO A 46 -10.77 -10.80 -16.77
N ARG A 47 -10.87 -9.54 -17.18
CA ARG A 47 -11.58 -9.15 -18.41
C ARG A 47 -10.89 -9.68 -19.66
N TYR A 48 -9.55 -9.78 -19.63
CA TYR A 48 -8.74 -10.37 -20.69
C TYR A 48 -7.83 -11.46 -20.12
N SER A 49 -7.66 -12.56 -20.85
CA SER A 49 -6.73 -13.64 -20.51
C SER A 49 -6.02 -14.18 -21.75
N LEU A 50 -4.89 -14.84 -21.55
CA LEU A 50 -4.18 -15.59 -22.58
C LEU A 50 -4.50 -17.07 -22.39
N LEU A 51 -5.03 -17.71 -23.43
CA LEU A 51 -5.27 -19.15 -23.47
C LEU A 51 -4.19 -19.78 -24.36
N ILE A 52 -3.49 -20.77 -23.82
CA ILE A 52 -2.43 -21.49 -24.53
C ILE A 52 -2.81 -22.97 -24.46
N THR A 53 -3.08 -23.57 -25.61
CA THR A 53 -3.49 -24.98 -25.73
C THR A 53 -2.47 -25.78 -26.51
N GLN A 54 -2.22 -27.00 -26.07
CA GLN A 54 -1.44 -27.97 -26.83
C GLN A 54 -2.34 -28.66 -27.85
N SER A 55 -1.86 -28.85 -29.08
CA SER A 55 -2.61 -29.56 -30.12
C SER A 55 -2.75 -31.05 -29.81
N GLN A 56 -1.67 -31.67 -29.33
CA GLN A 56 -1.58 -33.08 -28.96
C GLN A 56 -0.67 -33.23 -27.74
N ARG A 57 -0.79 -34.37 -27.06
CA ARG A 57 0.10 -34.72 -25.93
C ARG A 57 1.55 -34.71 -26.42
N ASN A 58 2.43 -34.05 -25.67
CA ASN A 58 3.87 -33.90 -26.00
C ASN A 58 4.15 -33.17 -27.32
N SER A 59 3.18 -32.47 -27.89
CA SER A 59 3.42 -31.61 -29.05
C SER A 59 4.33 -30.45 -28.69
N ARG A 60 5.27 -30.12 -29.59
CA ARG A 60 6.06 -28.88 -29.51
C ARG A 60 5.27 -27.67 -29.99
N ASP A 61 4.14 -27.89 -30.67
CA ASP A 61 3.29 -26.85 -31.20
C ASP A 61 2.13 -26.55 -30.24
N PHE A 62 2.02 -25.27 -29.91
CA PHE A 62 0.97 -24.75 -29.06
C PHE A 62 0.18 -23.70 -29.83
N LYS A 63 -1.12 -23.63 -29.57
CA LYS A 63 -2.01 -22.60 -30.07
C LYS A 63 -2.26 -21.61 -28.95
N ALA A 64 -1.96 -20.34 -29.20
CA ALA A 64 -2.17 -19.28 -28.23
C ALA A 64 -3.19 -18.26 -28.77
N VAL A 65 -4.06 -17.81 -27.88
CA VAL A 65 -5.22 -16.97 -28.21
C VAL A 65 -5.49 -16.01 -27.05
N VAL A 66 -5.93 -14.78 -27.35
CA VAL A 66 -6.44 -13.88 -26.32
C VAL A 66 -7.94 -14.09 -26.15
N LEU A 67 -8.39 -14.11 -24.90
CA LEU A 67 -9.81 -14.13 -24.56
C LEU A 67 -10.22 -12.79 -23.97
N LYS A 68 -11.43 -12.33 -24.28
CA LYS A 68 -12.14 -11.24 -23.62
C LYS A 68 -13.43 -11.79 -23.02
N ASN A 69 -13.57 -11.75 -21.71
CA ASN A 69 -14.70 -12.37 -21.00
C ASN A 69 -14.94 -13.83 -21.46
N ASN A 70 -13.86 -14.63 -21.56
CA ASN A 70 -13.85 -16.01 -22.05
C ASN A 70 -14.24 -16.22 -23.52
N LYS A 71 -14.44 -15.16 -24.31
CA LYS A 71 -14.64 -15.25 -25.76
C LYS A 71 -13.32 -14.99 -26.48
N VAL A 72 -13.01 -15.79 -27.49
CA VAL A 72 -11.81 -15.61 -28.33
C VAL A 72 -11.84 -14.25 -29.01
N VAL A 73 -10.73 -13.52 -28.93
CA VAL A 73 -10.52 -12.24 -29.62
C VAL A 73 -9.16 -12.28 -30.30
N GLY A 74 -9.17 -12.00 -31.60
CA GLY A 74 -7.98 -12.06 -32.44
C GLY A 74 -7.72 -13.45 -33.03
N GLU A 75 -6.73 -13.50 -33.91
CA GLU A 75 -6.37 -14.73 -34.60
C GLU A 75 -5.53 -15.64 -33.69
N PRO A 76 -5.85 -16.96 -33.66
CA PRO A 76 -5.00 -17.92 -32.99
C PRO A 76 -3.64 -18.04 -33.66
N ARG A 77 -2.58 -18.05 -32.86
CA ARG A 77 -1.22 -18.18 -33.36
C ARG A 77 -0.59 -19.49 -32.91
N LYS A 78 0.24 -20.07 -33.78
CA LYS A 78 1.07 -21.23 -33.44
C LYS A 78 2.37 -20.74 -32.80
N ILE A 79 2.69 -21.25 -31.61
CA ILE A 79 3.88 -20.94 -30.84
C ILE A 79 4.59 -22.25 -30.51
N ILE A 80 5.89 -22.29 -30.73
CA ILE A 80 6.73 -23.44 -30.36
C ILE A 80 6.96 -23.43 -28.85
N ALA A 81 6.97 -24.61 -28.22
CA ALA A 81 7.13 -24.84 -26.79
C ALA A 81 8.21 -23.97 -26.13
N SER A 82 9.41 -23.93 -26.74
CA SER A 82 10.57 -23.19 -26.23
C SER A 82 10.36 -21.68 -26.20
N LYS A 83 9.45 -21.15 -27.03
CA LYS A 83 9.16 -19.72 -27.14
C LYS A 83 7.94 -19.27 -26.33
N ILE A 84 7.19 -20.19 -25.69
CA ILE A 84 5.95 -19.84 -24.98
C ILE A 84 6.19 -18.81 -23.89
N SER A 85 7.11 -19.12 -22.97
CA SER A 85 7.41 -18.25 -21.83
C SER A 85 7.80 -16.84 -22.27
N THR A 86 8.71 -16.75 -23.24
CA THR A 86 9.19 -15.48 -23.79
C THR A 86 8.08 -14.73 -24.50
N THR A 87 7.30 -15.40 -25.36
CA THR A 87 6.22 -14.76 -26.13
C THR A 87 5.13 -14.24 -25.20
N SER A 88 4.64 -15.06 -24.27
CA SER A 88 3.62 -14.67 -23.30
C SER A 88 4.10 -13.52 -22.40
N SER A 89 5.34 -13.59 -21.91
CA SER A 89 5.93 -12.53 -21.09
C SER A 89 6.04 -11.23 -21.86
N ASN A 90 6.48 -11.27 -23.13
CA ASN A 90 6.60 -10.09 -23.98
C ASN A 90 5.23 -9.41 -24.19
N ILE A 91 4.18 -10.18 -24.47
CA ILE A 91 2.81 -9.66 -24.63
C ILE A 91 2.34 -8.99 -23.33
N ILE A 92 2.49 -9.66 -22.19
CA ILE A 92 2.06 -9.14 -20.89
C ILE A 92 2.87 -7.89 -20.51
N ASN A 93 4.17 -7.88 -20.76
CA ASN A 93 5.05 -6.74 -20.50
C ASN A 93 4.73 -5.57 -21.42
N TYR A 94 4.42 -5.82 -22.69
CA TYR A 94 3.98 -4.79 -23.62
C TYR A 94 2.66 -4.16 -23.18
N ALA A 95 1.66 -4.98 -22.85
CA ALA A 95 0.37 -4.51 -22.34
C ALA A 95 0.55 -3.61 -21.11
N ARG A 96 1.40 -4.03 -20.16
CA ARG A 96 1.73 -3.24 -18.97
C ARG A 96 2.44 -1.94 -19.30
N ARG A 97 3.51 -1.98 -20.09
CA ARG A 97 4.34 -0.81 -20.43
C ARG A 97 3.56 0.24 -21.22
N LYS A 98 2.78 -0.20 -22.21
CA LYS A 98 1.99 0.69 -23.08
C LYS A 98 0.61 1.02 -22.53
N ARG A 99 0.23 0.47 -21.37
CA ARG A 99 -1.11 0.61 -20.76
C ARG A 99 -2.24 0.24 -21.73
N VAL A 100 -2.04 -0.79 -22.53
CA VAL A 100 -3.04 -1.31 -23.48
C VAL A 100 -3.60 -2.66 -22.99
N ASN A 101 -4.73 -3.08 -23.56
CA ASN A 101 -5.31 -4.39 -23.26
C ASN A 101 -4.52 -5.52 -23.96
N LEU A 102 -4.76 -6.77 -23.55
CA LEU A 102 -4.06 -7.93 -24.11
C LEU A 102 -4.34 -8.14 -25.60
N SER A 103 -5.52 -7.74 -26.12
CA SER A 103 -5.82 -7.85 -27.57
C SER A 103 -4.90 -6.94 -28.39
N LYS A 104 -4.78 -5.66 -28.02
CA LYS A 104 -3.88 -4.72 -28.71
C LYS A 104 -2.41 -5.12 -28.54
N ALA A 105 -2.05 -5.67 -27.38
CA ALA A 105 -0.70 -6.18 -27.16
C ALA A 105 -0.40 -7.43 -27.99
N TRP A 106 -1.40 -8.28 -28.19
CA TRP A 106 -1.31 -9.47 -29.03
C TRP A 106 -1.07 -9.11 -30.48
N ASP A 107 -1.85 -8.16 -31.01
CA ASP A 107 -1.70 -7.72 -32.40
C ASP A 107 -0.37 -6.99 -32.65
N ALA A 108 0.20 -6.35 -31.62
CA ALA A 108 1.44 -5.56 -31.74
C ALA A 108 2.73 -6.37 -31.52
N VAL A 109 2.70 -7.45 -30.74
CA VAL A 109 3.90 -8.21 -30.35
C VAL A 109 4.01 -9.54 -31.09
N ALA A 110 2.87 -10.19 -31.32
CA ALA A 110 2.86 -11.57 -31.75
C ALA A 110 3.16 -11.69 -33.24
#